data_AF-A0A376KZE7-F1
#
_entry.id   AF-A0A376KZE7-F1
#
_cell.length_a   1.000
_cell.length_b   1.000
_cell.length_c   1.000
_cell.angle_alpha   90.00
_cell.angle_beta   90.00
_cell.angle_gamma   90.00
#
_symmetry.space_group_name_H-M   'P 1'
#
loop_
_entity.id
_entity.type
_entity.pdbx_description
1 polymer ?
#
loop_
_entity_poly.entity_id
_entity_poly.type
_entity_poly.pdbx_seq_one_letter_code
_entity_poly.pdbx_strand_id
1 'polypeptide(L)' 'MSERLSITPLGPYIGAQISGADLTRPLSDNQFEQLYHAVLRHQVVFLRDQTITPQQQRALAQRFWRTAYSPCLPSCRRG' A
#
# COMPACT_ATOMS: atom_id res chain seq x y z
N MET A 1 -10.63 -3.81 17.56
CA MET A 1 -11.51 -3.67 16.38
C MET A 1 -10.84 -4.34 15.20
N SER A 2 -11.37 -5.47 14.72
CA SER A 2 -10.86 -6.14 13.52
C SER A 2 -11.51 -5.52 12.28
N GLU A 3 -10.86 -4.52 11.71
CA GLU A 3 -11.28 -3.97 10.42
C GLU A 3 -10.80 -4.94 9.32
N ARG A 4 -11.72 -5.75 8.79
CA ARG A 4 -11.44 -6.67 7.68
C ARG A 4 -11.34 -5.92 6.37
N LEU A 5 -10.33 -6.28 5.58
CA LEU A 5 -10.18 -5.83 4.20
C LEU A 5 -10.96 -6.74 3.25
N SER A 6 -11.64 -6.14 2.28
CA SER A 6 -12.26 -6.88 1.17
C SER A 6 -11.25 -7.02 0.04
N ILE A 7 -10.95 -8.25 -0.36
CA ILE A 7 -9.96 -8.57 -1.40
C ILE A 7 -10.69 -9.23 -2.58
N THR A 8 -10.74 -8.53 -3.70
CA THR A 8 -11.35 -9.00 -4.96
C THR A 8 -10.25 -9.33 -5.96
N PRO A 9 -9.96 -10.60 -6.26
CA PRO A 9 -8.98 -10.96 -7.29
C PRO A 9 -9.42 -10.43 -8.66
N LEU A 10 -8.51 -9.78 -9.38
CA LEU A 10 -8.77 -9.25 -10.72
C LEU A 10 -8.46 -10.25 -11.83
N GLY A 11 -7.66 -11.27 -11.51
CA GLY A 11 -7.30 -12.33 -12.44
C GLY A 11 -6.94 -13.64 -11.71
N PRO A 12 -6.76 -14.73 -12.47
CA PRO A 12 -6.46 -16.04 -11.90
C PRO A 12 -5.04 -16.16 -11.33
N TYR A 13 -4.09 -15.36 -11.82
CA TYR A 13 -2.66 -15.50 -11.48
C TYR A 13 -2.08 -14.31 -10.72
N ILE A 14 -2.53 -13.09 -11.03
CA ILE A 14 -1.97 -11.85 -10.49
C ILE A 14 -3.07 -10.80 -10.38
N GLY A 15 -2.96 -9.94 -9.37
CA GLY A 15 -3.80 -8.78 -9.19
C GLY A 15 -4.98 -9.01 -8.27
N ALA A 16 -5.13 -8.15 -7.28
CA ALA A 16 -6.34 -8.02 -6.48
C ALA A 16 -6.67 -6.56 -6.20
N GLN A 17 -7.94 -6.22 -6.23
CA GLN A 17 -8.46 -4.95 -5.75
C GLN A 17 -8.78 -5.09 -4.25
N ILE A 18 -8.31 -4.16 -3.45
CA ILE A 18 -8.54 -4.12 -2.01
C ILE A 18 -9.45 -2.94 -1.69
N SER A 19 -10.43 -3.17 -0.83
CA SER A 19 -11.39 -2.17 -0.37
C SER A 19 -11.59 -2.27 1.15
N GLY A 20 -11.98 -1.16 1.79
CA GLY A 20 -12.11 -1.09 3.25
C GLY A 20 -10.83 -0.74 4.00
N ALA A 21 -9.76 -0.38 3.28
CA ALA A 21 -8.58 0.27 3.84
C ALA A 21 -8.69 1.79 3.63
N ASP A 22 -8.46 2.57 4.69
CA ASP A 22 -8.27 4.01 4.61
C ASP A 22 -6.77 4.33 4.72
N LEU A 23 -6.15 4.70 3.61
CA LEU A 23 -4.72 5.06 3.56
C LEU A 23 -4.45 6.50 4.03
N THR A 24 -5.49 7.29 4.33
CA THR A 24 -5.33 8.64 4.89
C THR A 24 -4.92 8.59 6.36
N ARG A 25 -5.12 7.46 7.03
CA ARG A 25 -4.77 7.22 8.43
C ARG A 25 -3.78 6.07 8.55
N PRO A 26 -3.00 6.00 9.65
CA PRO A 26 -2.16 4.84 9.91
C PRO A 26 -3.03 3.58 10.01
N LEU A 27 -2.78 2.60 9.16
CA LEU A 27 -3.44 1.30 9.24
C LEU A 27 -3.13 0.61 10.57
N SER A 28 -4.10 -0.08 11.14
CA SER A 28 -3.84 -0.97 12.28
C SER A 28 -2.91 -2.13 11.86
N ASP A 29 -2.22 -2.74 12.81
CA ASP A 29 -1.32 -3.87 12.51
C ASP A 29 -2.08 -5.04 11.89
N ASN A 30 -3.33 -5.28 12.32
CA ASN A 30 -4.17 -6.33 11.76
C ASN A 30 -4.57 -6.07 10.29
N GLN A 31 -4.91 -4.83 9.95
CA GLN A 31 -5.16 -4.45 8.54
C GLN A 31 -3.89 -4.53 7.71
N PHE A 32 -2.76 -4.10 8.27
CA PHE A 32 -1.48 -4.16 7.58
C PHE A 32 -1.07 -5.60 7.28
N GLU A 33 -1.24 -6.53 8.21
CA GLU A 33 -0.98 -7.95 7.96
C GLU A 33 -1.87 -8.51 6.85
N GLN A 34 -3.18 -8.20 6.85
CA GLN A 34 -4.08 -8.61 5.78
C GLN A 34 -3.64 -8.06 4.41
N LEU A 35 -3.25 -6.79 4.37
CA LEU A 35 -2.74 -6.13 3.17
C LEU A 35 -1.44 -6.78 2.69
N TYR A 36 -0.52 -7.07 3.61
CA TYR A 36 0.76 -7.70 3.32
C TYR A 36 0.58 -9.11 2.75
N HIS A 37 -0.28 -9.92 3.37
CA HIS A 37 -0.63 -11.24 2.84
C HIS A 37 -1.33 -11.17 1.47
N ALA A 38 -2.17 -10.16 1.25
CA ALA A 38 -2.81 -9.95 -0.05
C ALA A 38 -1.78 -9.63 -1.13
N VAL A 39 -0.77 -8.79 -0.84
CA VAL A 39 0.34 -8.51 -1.75
C VAL A 39 1.16 -9.77 -2.02
N LEU A 40 1.48 -10.56 -1.01
CA LEU A 40 2.22 -11.82 -1.18
C LEU A 40 1.48 -12.83 -2.05
N ARG A 41 0.15 -12.93 -1.89
CA ARG A 41 -0.69 -13.88 -2.63
C ARG A 41 -0.96 -13.43 -4.06
N HIS A 42 -1.28 -12.15 -4.24
CA HIS A 42 -1.76 -11.61 -5.52
C HIS A 42 -0.68 -10.85 -6.30
N GLN A 43 0.54 -10.74 -5.75
CA GLN A 43 1.74 -10.08 -6.29
C GLN A 43 1.60 -8.56 -6.49
N VAL A 44 0.44 -8.09 -6.95
CA VAL A 44 0.07 -6.68 -7.10
C VAL A 44 -1.32 -6.46 -6.54
N VAL A 45 -1.50 -5.33 -5.84
CA VAL A 45 -2.79 -4.94 -5.27
C VAL A 45 -3.15 -3.52 -5.66
N PHE A 46 -4.44 -3.28 -5.85
CA PHE A 46 -4.98 -1.98 -6.23
C PHE A 46 -5.89 -1.46 -5.13
N LEU A 47 -5.57 -0.27 -4.61
CA LEU A 47 -6.44 0.47 -3.69
C LEU A 47 -6.98 1.67 -4.43
N ARG A 48 -8.30 1.74 -4.59
CA ARG A 48 -8.98 2.83 -5.30
C ARG A 48 -9.55 3.85 -4.32
N ASP A 49 -9.82 5.05 -4.84
CA ASP A 49 -10.47 6.14 -4.13
C ASP A 49 -9.71 6.62 -2.88
N GLN A 50 -8.38 6.64 -2.98
CA GLN A 50 -7.48 7.07 -1.91
C GLN A 50 -6.87 8.44 -2.24
N THR A 51 -7.34 9.49 -1.56
CA THR A 51 -6.75 10.83 -1.65
C THR A 51 -5.63 10.94 -0.62
N ILE A 52 -4.44 10.45 -0.95
CA ILE A 52 -3.27 10.47 -0.06
C ILE A 52 -2.27 11.56 -0.42
N THR A 53 -1.66 12.15 0.60
CA THR A 53 -0.51 13.04 0.44
C THR A 53 0.76 12.25 0.17
N PRO A 54 1.79 12.85 -0.47
CA PRO A 54 3.08 12.19 -0.67
C PRO A 54 3.75 11.71 0.63
N GLN A 55 3.48 12.39 1.75
CA GLN A 55 3.99 12.00 3.07
C GLN A 55 3.31 10.72 3.58
N GLN A 56 1.99 10.60 3.44
CA GLN A 56 1.24 9.38 3.79
C GLN A 56 1.66 8.20 2.92
N GLN A 57 1.86 8.43 1.61
CA GLN A 57 2.36 7.40 0.70
C GLN A 57 3.75 6.89 1.14
N ARG A 58 4.66 7.80 1.53
CA ARG A 58 5.97 7.43 2.06
C ARG A 58 5.87 6.66 3.37
N ALA A 59 5.00 7.07 4.29
CA ALA A 59 4.80 6.38 5.56
C ALA A 59 4.32 4.93 5.36
N LEU A 60 3.41 4.71 4.41
CA LEU A 60 2.99 3.35 4.03
C LEU A 60 4.16 2.55 3.43
N ALA A 61 4.89 3.15 2.48
CA ALA A 61 6.03 2.49 1.83
C ALA A 61 7.13 2.09 2.84
N GLN A 62 7.37 2.90 3.87
CA GLN A 62 8.32 2.61 4.94
C GLN A 62 7.93 1.39 5.79
N ARG A 63 6.62 1.10 5.94
CA ARG A 63 6.15 -0.09 6.64
C ARG A 63 6.38 -1.37 5.83
N PHE A 64 6.24 -1.28 4.50
CA PHE A 64 6.52 -2.40 3.60
C PHE A 64 8.01 -2.67 3.43
N TRP A 65 8.79 -1.59 3.26
CA TRP A 65 10.22 -1.66 3.06
C TRP A 65 10.87 -0.77 4.10
N ARG A 66 11.53 -1.37 5.10
CA ARG A 66 12.40 -0.63 6.04
C ARG A 66 13.43 0.13 5.16
N THR A 67 13.23 1.43 4.99
CA THR A 67 13.65 2.17 3.78
C THR A 67 15.10 1.90 3.40
N ALA A 68 15.33 1.20 2.29
CA ALA A 68 16.51 1.47 1.47
C ALA A 68 16.23 2.81 0.80
N TYR A 69 17.05 3.80 1.13
CA TYR A 69 17.06 5.13 0.54
C TYR A 69 16.85 5.04 -0.98
N SER A 70 15.72 5.54 -1.50
CA SER A 70 15.56 5.68 -2.95
C SER A 70 16.52 6.79 -3.42
N PRO A 71 17.52 6.51 -4.26
CA PRO A 71 18.34 7.57 -4.84
C PRO A 71 17.41 8.51 -5.60
N CYS A 72 17.60 9.82 -5.39
CA CYS A 72 16.78 10.85 -6.01
C CYS A 72 16.64 10.63 -7.53
N LEU A 73 15.40 10.71 -8.04
CA LEU A 73 15.13 10.77 -9.46
C LEU A 73 15.83 12.01 -10.08
N PRO A 74 16.37 11.91 -11.31
CA PRO A 74 17.21 12.93 -11.93
C PRO A 74 16.51 14.27 -12.21
N SER A 75 15.19 14.37 -12.01
CA SER A 75 14.43 15.61 -12.17
C SER A 75 14.52 16.57 -10.98
N CYS A 76 15.07 16.14 -9.83
CA CYS A 76 15.25 17.02 -8.69
C CYS A 76 16.52 17.88 -8.86
N ARG A 77 16.47 18.84 -9.79
CA ARG A 77 17.51 19.86 -9.97
C ARG A 77 17.49 20.77 -8.74
N ARG A 78 18.47 20.63 -7.85
CA ARG A 78 18.74 21.63 -6.80
C ARG A 78 19.25 22.90 -7.49
N GLY A 79 18.39 23.91 -7.52
CA GLY A 79 18.83 25.30 -7.65
C GLY A 79 19.43 25.78 -6.34
#